data_AF-A0A564Y1F3-F1
#
_entry.id   AF-A0A564Y1F3-F1
#
_cell.length_a   1.000
_cell.length_b   1.000
_cell.length_c   1.000
_cell.angle_alpha   90.00
_cell.angle_beta   90.00
_cell.angle_gamma   90.00
#
_symmetry.space_group_name_H-M   'P 1'
#
loop_
_entity.id
_entity.type
_entity.pdbx_description
1 polymer ?
#
loop_
_entity_poly.entity_id
_entity_poly.type
_entity_poly.pdbx_seq_one_letter_code
_entity_poly.pdbx_strand_id
1 'polypeptide(L)'
;MPRALMDIPGILFLCVGLVLYYFVSTNLPYDESLVGGYSLTAFGSKTAYKNNGLKSEHDSFLNCKRLVHVNVLHRHGTRSPDAKFSKKVEKYRNLLEPLLPGWNFSTKSCGAGEKVLLPSGHDELEGIGRRMRKLLPEEFYRASNMRAVSSDTQRTLASAKSFLSTFTDDKVDIFIDQERVRFFAFCNNYFENIRSGDIAKAEYNKFKDGPEMHAVLKEVIVDHKLESLGLTTSDIANLYKVASYEVSVMDENATLPDWVRLFRPNHLYVLEYLHDLKVNSPNDSWFESLACPSHFFSC
;
A
#
# COMPACT_ATOMS: atom_id res chain seq x y z
N MET A 1 -45.63 -45.93 3.78
CA MET A 1 -44.91 -44.67 3.51
C MET A 1 -44.34 -44.16 4.83
N PRO A 2 -43.02 -44.18 5.06
CA PRO A 2 -42.47 -43.58 6.27
C PRO A 2 -42.42 -42.06 6.10
N ARG A 3 -43.00 -41.33 7.04
CA ARG A 3 -42.87 -39.87 7.17
C ARG A 3 -41.44 -39.57 7.62
N ALA A 4 -40.70 -38.85 6.79
CA ALA A 4 -39.42 -38.28 7.20
C ALA A 4 -39.67 -37.32 8.37
N LEU A 5 -39.14 -37.65 9.55
CA LEU A 5 -39.11 -36.73 10.68
C LEU A 5 -38.06 -35.67 10.37
N MET A 6 -38.48 -34.41 10.21
CA MET A 6 -37.54 -33.31 10.00
C MET A 6 -36.78 -33.06 11.31
N ASP A 7 -35.45 -33.21 11.27
CA ASP A 7 -34.57 -32.93 12.40
C ASP A 7 -34.41 -31.41 12.58
N ILE A 8 -35.42 -30.81 13.18
CA ILE A 8 -35.48 -29.37 13.47
C ILE A 8 -34.25 -28.92 14.30
N PRO A 9 -33.80 -29.65 15.34
CA PRO A 9 -32.56 -29.32 16.06
C PRO A 9 -31.32 -29.30 15.17
N GLY A 10 -31.15 -30.30 14.30
CA GLY A 10 -30.03 -30.38 13.37
C GLY A 10 -30.00 -29.20 12.39
N ILE A 11 -31.16 -28.83 11.84
CA ILE A 11 -31.30 -27.65 10.96
C ILE A 11 -30.96 -26.36 11.71
N LEU A 12 -31.43 -26.21 12.96
CA LEU A 12 -31.16 -25.02 13.76
C LEU A 12 -29.67 -24.86 14.07
N PHE A 13 -28.98 -25.96 14.42
CA PHE A 13 -27.53 -25.97 14.64
C PHE A 13 -26.75 -25.60 13.37
N LEU A 14 -27.19 -26.09 12.21
CA LEU A 14 -26.56 -25.79 10.93
C LEU A 14 -26.78 -24.32 10.54
N CYS A 15 -27.97 -23.77 10.75
CA CYS A 15 -28.25 -22.36 10.55
C CYS A 15 -27.42 -21.46 11.49
N VAL A 16 -27.37 -21.77 12.78
CA VAL A 16 -26.56 -21.01 13.75
C VAL A 16 -25.07 -21.13 13.42
N GLY A 17 -24.60 -22.32 13.04
CA GLY A 17 -23.23 -22.53 12.59
C GLY A 17 -22.89 -21.73 11.33
N LEU A 18 -23.80 -21.65 10.36
CA LEU A 18 -23.64 -20.83 9.16
C LEU A 18 -23.67 -19.33 9.46
N VAL A 19 -24.54 -18.88 10.38
CA VAL A 19 -24.57 -17.48 10.82
C VAL A 19 -23.28 -17.14 11.56
N LEU A 20 -22.81 -17.98 12.47
CA LEU A 20 -21.55 -17.77 13.19
C LEU A 20 -20.34 -17.83 12.26
N TYR A 21 -20.30 -18.78 11.32
CA TYR A 21 -19.25 -18.85 10.30
C TYR A 21 -19.26 -17.59 9.42
N TYR A 22 -20.43 -17.12 9.01
CA TYR A 22 -20.57 -15.88 8.26
C TYR A 22 -20.08 -14.70 9.10
N PHE A 23 -20.51 -14.58 10.35
CA PHE A 23 -20.12 -13.47 11.24
C PHE A 23 -18.62 -13.46 11.58
N VAL A 24 -18.02 -14.64 11.76
CA VAL A 24 -16.58 -14.78 12.07
C VAL A 24 -15.74 -14.57 10.82
N SER A 25 -16.19 -15.04 9.65
CA SER A 25 -15.45 -14.85 8.38
C SER A 25 -15.53 -13.41 7.85
N THR A 26 -16.57 -12.65 8.20
CA THR A 26 -16.68 -11.23 7.84
C THR A 26 -15.90 -10.30 8.76
N ASN A 27 -15.48 -10.75 9.94
CA ASN A 27 -14.69 -9.96 10.89
C ASN A 27 -13.20 -10.34 10.83
N LEU A 28 -12.58 -10.15 9.67
CA LEU A 28 -11.12 -10.15 9.60
C LEU A 28 -10.61 -8.91 10.36
N PRO A 29 -9.58 -9.04 11.22
CA PRO A 29 -9.08 -7.95 12.07
C PRO A 29 -8.47 -6.75 11.32
N TYR A 30 -8.51 -6.76 9.98
CA TYR A 30 -8.03 -5.69 9.11
C TYR A 30 -9.02 -4.52 8.95
N ASP A 31 -10.25 -4.63 9.49
CA ASP A 31 -11.39 -3.84 8.98
C ASP A 31 -12.14 -3.01 10.03
N GLU A 32 -11.43 -2.43 11.00
CA GLU A 32 -12.09 -1.62 12.04
C GLU A 32 -12.65 -0.28 11.55
N SER A 33 -12.26 0.18 10.35
CA SER A 33 -12.78 1.42 9.75
C SER A 33 -12.97 1.28 8.24
N LEU A 34 -14.17 0.87 7.84
CA LEU A 34 -14.57 0.80 6.43
C LEU A 34 -15.02 2.17 5.92
N VAL A 35 -14.60 2.53 4.70
CA VAL A 35 -15.18 3.66 3.96
C VAL A 35 -16.02 3.10 2.83
N GLY A 36 -17.33 3.33 2.84
CA GLY A 36 -18.24 2.80 1.81
C GLY A 36 -18.22 1.27 1.66
N GLY A 37 -17.84 0.54 2.71
CA GLY A 37 -17.69 -0.92 2.69
C GLY A 37 -16.31 -1.42 2.24
N TYR A 38 -15.35 -0.54 1.97
CA TYR A 38 -14.00 -0.90 1.55
C TYR A 38 -12.97 -0.65 2.64
N SER A 39 -12.02 -1.57 2.75
CA SER A 39 -10.85 -1.45 3.61
C SER A 39 -9.83 -0.50 3.00
N LEU A 40 -9.46 0.57 3.72
CA LEU A 40 -8.38 1.46 3.27
C LEU A 40 -6.98 0.88 3.49
N THR A 41 -6.86 -0.23 4.20
CA THR A 41 -5.58 -0.95 4.35
C THR A 41 -5.29 -1.82 3.13
N ALA A 42 -6.31 -2.20 2.36
CA ALA A 42 -6.25 -3.17 1.26
C ALA A 42 -5.67 -2.59 -0.06
N PHE A 43 -4.58 -1.82 0.06
CA PHE A 43 -3.86 -1.18 -1.05
C PHE A 43 -2.34 -1.43 -1.00
N GLY A 44 -1.91 -2.40 -0.18
CA GLY A 44 -0.53 -2.84 -0.01
C GLY A 44 0.46 -1.67 0.18
N SER A 45 1.57 -1.69 -0.55
CA SER A 45 2.62 -0.65 -0.45
C SER A 45 2.24 0.75 -0.96
N LYS A 46 0.96 1.00 -1.29
CA LYS A 46 0.40 2.29 -1.69
C LYS A 46 -0.66 2.78 -0.69
N THR A 47 -0.98 1.98 0.34
CA THR A 47 -1.72 2.44 1.51
C THR A 47 -1.01 3.65 2.11
N ALA A 48 -1.71 4.78 2.18
CA ALA A 48 -1.21 5.99 2.83
C ALA A 48 -0.94 5.71 4.31
N TYR A 49 0.05 6.38 4.91
CA TYR A 49 0.42 6.12 6.31
C TYR A 49 -0.75 6.33 7.28
N LYS A 50 -1.64 7.27 6.98
CA LYS A 50 -2.85 7.53 7.78
C LYS A 50 -3.88 6.39 7.73
N ASN A 51 -3.81 5.53 6.72
CA ASN A 51 -4.77 4.46 6.47
C ASN A 51 -4.21 3.06 6.83
N ASN A 52 -3.07 2.98 7.54
CA ASN A 52 -2.38 1.71 7.78
C ASN A 52 -3.06 0.79 8.81
N GLY A 53 -4.14 1.24 9.47
CA GLY A 53 -4.91 0.45 10.44
C GLY A 53 -4.15 0.13 11.73
N LEU A 54 -2.92 0.62 11.91
CA LEU A 54 -2.12 0.31 13.09
C LEU A 54 -2.59 1.15 14.28
N LYS A 55 -3.04 0.47 15.33
CA LYS A 55 -3.25 1.07 16.64
C LYS A 55 -1.93 1.25 17.37
N SER A 56 -1.79 2.36 18.08
CA SER A 56 -0.65 2.52 18.99
C SER A 56 -0.88 1.62 20.20
N GLU A 57 -0.13 0.52 20.27
CA GLU A 57 -0.25 -0.52 21.32
C GLU A 57 0.55 -0.21 22.59
N HIS A 58 1.33 0.86 22.62
CA HIS A 58 2.22 1.14 23.73
C HIS A 58 1.88 2.44 24.44
N ASP A 59 1.48 2.31 25.70
CA ASP A 59 1.59 3.37 26.69
C ASP A 59 3.01 3.93 26.63
N SER A 60 3.11 5.19 26.21
CA SER A 60 4.23 6.09 26.46
C SER A 60 5.58 5.38 26.72
N PHE A 61 6.37 5.16 25.66
CA PHE A 61 7.82 4.92 25.79
C PHE A 61 8.52 5.95 26.69
N LEU A 62 7.86 7.08 27.03
CA LEU A 62 8.31 8.10 27.99
C LEU A 62 8.40 7.61 29.44
N ASN A 63 7.87 6.43 29.78
CA ASN A 63 8.07 5.84 31.12
C ASN A 63 9.45 5.15 31.27
N CYS A 64 10.22 5.00 30.18
CA CYS A 64 11.61 4.56 30.26
C CYS A 64 12.48 5.70 30.77
N LYS A 65 12.95 5.61 32.03
CA LYS A 65 13.77 6.61 32.72
C LYS A 65 15.10 6.99 32.05
N ARG A 66 15.45 6.41 30.89
CA ARG A 66 16.66 6.77 30.14
C ARG A 66 16.62 6.32 28.67
N LEU A 67 15.92 7.07 27.82
CA LEU A 67 16.16 6.99 26.38
C LEU A 67 17.56 7.52 26.09
N VAL A 68 18.37 6.81 25.29
CA VAL A 68 19.77 7.19 24.98
C VAL A 68 20.06 7.33 23.50
N HIS A 69 19.26 6.69 22.64
CA HIS A 69 19.44 6.71 21.21
C HIS A 69 18.11 6.36 20.51
N VAL A 70 17.85 7.00 19.38
CA VAL A 70 16.72 6.70 18.51
C VAL A 70 17.28 6.55 17.10
N ASN A 71 16.99 5.42 16.46
CA ASN A 71 17.26 5.22 15.04
C ASN A 71 15.94 4.99 14.33
N VAL A 72 15.69 5.74 13.26
CA VAL A 72 14.45 5.65 12.48
C VAL A 72 14.77 5.59 11.01
N LEU A 73 14.14 4.63 10.33
CA LEU A 73 14.17 4.50 8.90
C LEU A 73 12.78 4.81 8.34
N HIS A 74 12.68 5.90 7.58
CA HIS A 74 11.45 6.27 6.88
C HIS A 74 11.57 5.95 5.39
N ARG A 75 10.53 5.31 4.85
CA ARG A 75 10.28 5.37 3.41
C ARG A 75 9.85 6.78 3.03
N HIS A 76 10.06 7.16 1.77
CA HIS A 76 9.43 8.35 1.21
C HIS A 76 7.90 8.33 1.40
N GLY A 77 7.30 9.51 1.46
CA GLY A 77 5.84 9.65 1.54
C GLY A 77 5.14 9.35 0.22
N THR A 78 3.83 9.56 0.21
CA THR A 78 2.98 9.42 -0.97
C THR A 78 3.51 10.24 -2.15
N ARG A 79 3.60 9.59 -3.32
CA ARG A 79 4.24 10.15 -4.52
C ARG A 79 3.41 9.87 -5.77
N SER A 80 3.67 10.64 -6.81
CA SER A 80 3.07 10.37 -8.11
C SER A 80 3.64 9.09 -8.75
N PRO A 81 2.88 8.47 -9.68
CA PRO A 81 3.39 7.40 -10.52
C PRO A 81 4.53 7.85 -11.45
N ASP A 82 5.16 6.88 -12.12
CA ASP A 82 6.08 7.15 -13.22
C ASP A 82 5.33 7.57 -14.51
N ALA A 83 6.00 8.28 -15.42
CA ALA A 83 5.36 8.80 -16.63
C ALA A 83 4.71 7.70 -17.50
N LYS A 84 5.28 6.49 -17.53
CA LYS A 84 4.70 5.36 -18.28
C LYS A 84 3.35 4.95 -17.69
N PHE A 85 3.25 4.91 -16.37
CA PHE A 85 2.00 4.58 -15.69
C PHE A 85 1.00 5.74 -15.74
N SER A 86 1.41 7.00 -15.61
CA SER A 86 0.50 8.15 -15.77
C SER A 86 -0.18 8.15 -17.14
N LYS A 87 0.53 7.81 -18.21
CA LYS A 87 -0.08 7.63 -19.55
C LYS A 87 -1.11 6.51 -19.59
N LYS A 88 -0.91 5.43 -18.81
CA LYS A 88 -1.91 4.36 -18.69
C LYS A 88 -3.16 4.82 -17.95
N VAL A 89 -3.01 5.64 -16.89
CA VAL A 89 -4.15 6.22 -16.16
C VAL A 89 -5.05 6.99 -17.12
N GLU A 90 -4.47 7.90 -17.90
CA GLU A 90 -5.22 8.68 -18.91
C GLU A 90 -5.87 7.78 -19.97
N LYS A 91 -5.18 6.73 -20.42
CA LYS A 91 -5.76 5.75 -21.35
C LYS A 91 -7.01 5.08 -20.76
N TYR A 92 -6.94 4.58 -19.53
CA TYR A 92 -8.08 3.92 -18.88
C TYR A 92 -9.22 4.90 -18.62
N ARG A 93 -8.90 6.13 -18.22
CA ARG A 93 -9.88 7.20 -18.02
C ARG A 93 -10.69 7.45 -19.29
N ASN A 94 -10.00 7.69 -20.42
CA ASN A 94 -10.64 7.93 -21.71
C ASN A 94 -11.47 6.73 -22.22
N LEU A 95 -11.12 5.50 -21.81
CA LEU A 95 -11.88 4.29 -22.15
C LEU A 95 -13.14 4.12 -21.30
N LEU A 96 -13.08 4.47 -20.01
CA LEU A 96 -14.14 4.20 -19.04
C LEU A 96 -15.16 5.35 -18.93
N GLU A 97 -14.73 6.61 -19.05
CA GLU A 97 -15.63 7.79 -18.94
C GLU A 97 -16.86 7.70 -19.87
N PRO A 98 -16.75 7.29 -21.16
CA PRO A 98 -17.91 7.19 -22.04
C PRO A 98 -18.88 6.05 -21.67
N LEU A 99 -18.38 5.00 -21.02
CA LEU A 99 -19.15 3.80 -20.68
C LEU A 99 -19.80 3.89 -19.30
N LEU A 100 -19.24 4.71 -18.41
CA LEU A 100 -19.68 4.88 -17.03
C LEU A 100 -20.04 6.36 -16.76
N PRO A 101 -21.14 6.85 -17.36
CA PRO A 101 -21.54 8.25 -17.22
C PRO A 101 -21.85 8.58 -15.76
N GLY A 102 -21.36 9.73 -15.31
CA GLY A 102 -21.52 10.20 -13.93
C GLY A 102 -20.43 9.72 -12.96
N TRP A 103 -19.50 8.87 -13.41
CA TRP A 103 -18.32 8.49 -12.64
C TRP A 103 -17.20 9.53 -12.85
N ASN A 104 -16.50 9.85 -11.76
CA ASN A 104 -15.38 10.77 -11.73
C ASN A 104 -14.06 10.00 -11.61
N PHE A 105 -13.45 9.73 -12.77
CA PHE A 105 -12.15 9.10 -12.87
C PHE A 105 -11.02 10.13 -12.70
N SER A 106 -10.81 10.58 -11.46
CA SER A 106 -9.80 11.59 -11.12
C SER A 106 -8.36 11.16 -11.45
N THR A 107 -7.48 12.12 -11.70
CA THR A 107 -6.05 11.90 -11.92
C THR A 107 -5.20 12.69 -10.93
N LYS A 108 -5.74 12.95 -9.73
CA LYS A 108 -5.09 13.75 -8.68
C LYS A 108 -3.73 13.17 -8.32
N SER A 109 -3.63 11.84 -8.29
CA SER A 109 -2.40 11.13 -7.96
C SER A 109 -1.30 11.26 -9.01
N CYS A 110 -1.61 11.62 -10.27
CA CYS A 110 -0.61 11.87 -11.30
C CYS A 110 0.23 13.11 -10.99
N GLY A 111 -0.32 14.10 -10.30
CA GLY A 111 0.37 15.33 -9.92
C GLY A 111 0.96 16.10 -11.10
N ALA A 112 1.92 16.99 -10.81
CA ALA A 112 2.58 17.83 -11.82
C ALA A 112 3.87 17.23 -12.40
N GLY A 113 4.29 16.04 -11.95
CA GLY A 113 5.56 15.43 -12.35
C GLY A 113 5.60 13.94 -12.04
N GLU A 114 6.65 13.25 -12.49
CA GLU A 114 6.79 11.81 -12.29
C GLU A 114 7.60 11.43 -11.06
N LYS A 115 7.13 10.44 -10.29
CA LYS A 115 7.79 9.95 -9.06
C LYS A 115 8.13 11.06 -8.05
N VAL A 116 7.44 12.20 -8.11
CA VAL A 116 7.63 13.34 -7.22
C VAL A 116 6.79 13.16 -5.95
N LEU A 117 7.26 13.69 -4.83
CA LEU A 117 6.48 13.70 -3.60
C LEU A 117 5.24 14.58 -3.80
N LEU A 118 4.07 14.05 -3.43
CA LEU A 118 2.80 14.78 -3.54
C LEU A 118 2.51 15.54 -2.23
N PRO A 119 1.57 16.52 -2.24
CA PRO A 119 1.19 17.24 -1.02
C PRO A 119 0.84 16.31 0.14
N SER A 120 0.06 15.25 -0.11
CA SER A 120 -0.24 14.25 0.91
C SER A 120 1.01 13.57 1.47
N GLY A 121 2.04 13.33 0.65
CA GLY A 121 3.32 12.80 1.10
C GLY A 121 4.12 13.78 1.96
N HIS A 122 4.03 15.08 1.68
CA HIS A 122 4.60 16.10 2.57
C HIS A 122 3.89 16.09 3.93
N ASP A 123 2.55 16.12 3.92
CA ASP A 123 1.72 16.10 5.13
C ASP A 123 1.95 14.85 5.99
N GLU A 124 2.14 13.70 5.36
CA GLU A 124 2.49 12.44 6.04
C GLU A 124 3.78 12.58 6.85
N LEU A 125 4.86 13.05 6.22
CA LEU A 125 6.18 13.13 6.85
C LEU A 125 6.24 14.23 7.89
N GLU A 126 5.58 15.37 7.64
CA GLU A 126 5.40 16.41 8.64
C GLU A 126 4.59 15.93 9.85
N GLY A 127 3.51 15.16 9.60
CA GLY A 127 2.73 14.56 10.66
C GLY A 127 3.56 13.60 11.52
N ILE A 128 4.42 12.79 10.89
CA ILE A 128 5.36 11.91 11.58
C ILE A 128 6.36 12.73 12.41
N GLY A 129 6.96 13.78 11.84
CA GLY A 129 7.89 14.67 12.53
C GLY A 129 7.27 15.32 13.77
N ARG A 130 6.07 15.90 13.64
CA ARG A 130 5.30 16.48 14.77
C ARG A 130 5.01 15.45 15.86
N ARG A 131 4.57 14.23 15.49
CA ARG A 131 4.26 13.17 16.46
C ARG A 131 5.52 12.71 17.18
N MET A 132 6.62 12.49 16.46
CA MET A 132 7.89 12.09 17.07
C MET A 132 8.44 13.16 18.02
N ARG A 133 8.40 14.43 17.63
CA ARG A 133 8.85 15.54 18.50
C ARG A 133 8.09 15.59 19.82
N LYS A 134 6.78 15.29 19.81
CA LYS A 134 5.94 15.21 21.04
C LYS A 134 6.31 14.03 21.95
N LEU A 135 6.95 12.99 21.40
CA LEU A 135 7.31 11.76 22.10
C LEU A 135 8.76 11.75 22.60
N LEU A 136 9.58 12.72 22.21
CA LEU A 136 11.01 12.70 22.52
C LEU A 136 11.40 13.92 23.36
N PRO A 137 12.33 13.74 24.33
CA PRO A 137 12.95 14.87 25.02
C PRO A 137 13.65 15.82 24.04
N GLU A 138 13.80 17.08 24.46
CA GLU A 138 14.33 18.14 23.61
C GLU A 138 15.71 17.83 23.03
N GLU A 139 16.54 17.15 23.79
CA GLU A 139 17.90 16.82 23.41
C GLU A 139 17.96 15.95 22.14
N PHE A 140 16.91 15.17 21.85
CA PHE A 140 16.84 14.27 20.68
C PHE A 140 16.49 14.98 19.38
N TYR A 141 15.92 16.19 19.45
CA TYR A 141 15.58 16.97 18.27
C TYR A 141 16.42 18.24 18.12
N ARG A 142 17.56 18.33 18.82
CA ARG A 142 18.62 19.31 18.54
C ARG A 142 19.51 18.84 17.39
N ALA A 143 19.86 19.73 16.47
CA ALA A 143 20.69 19.41 15.30
C ALA A 143 22.05 18.79 15.69
N SER A 144 22.66 19.24 16.79
CA SER A 144 23.94 18.73 17.27
C SER A 144 23.91 17.25 17.69
N ASN A 145 22.73 16.71 17.96
CA ASN A 145 22.54 15.35 18.48
C ASN A 145 21.91 14.40 17.46
N MET A 146 21.77 14.83 16.20
CA MET A 146 21.14 14.02 15.16
C MET A 146 21.97 13.94 13.88
N ARG A 147 21.71 12.89 13.11
CA ARG A 147 22.25 12.70 11.77
C ARG A 147 21.12 12.32 10.82
N ALA A 148 20.89 13.16 9.81
CA ALA A 148 19.93 12.87 8.76
C ALA A 148 20.64 12.25 7.55
N VAL A 149 20.14 11.12 7.05
CA VAL A 149 20.69 10.41 5.90
C VAL A 149 19.58 10.12 4.89
N SER A 150 19.84 10.29 3.59
CA SER A 150 18.88 10.02 2.51
C SER A 150 19.57 9.47 1.26
N SER A 151 18.81 8.81 0.37
CA SER A 151 19.23 8.67 -1.03
C SER A 151 19.12 10.00 -1.77
N ASP A 152 19.77 10.11 -2.93
CA ASP A 152 19.72 11.30 -3.81
C ASP A 152 18.38 11.54 -4.50
N THR A 153 17.41 10.62 -4.37
CA THR A 153 16.18 10.75 -5.15
C THR A 153 15.39 11.96 -4.66
N GLN A 154 14.81 12.72 -5.59
CA GLN A 154 14.06 13.93 -5.26
C GLN A 154 12.99 13.68 -4.18
N ARG A 155 12.24 12.58 -4.29
CA ARG A 155 11.19 12.21 -3.32
C ARG A 155 11.71 11.89 -1.92
N THR A 156 12.89 11.26 -1.79
CA THR A 156 13.48 10.94 -0.47
C THR A 156 14.05 12.20 0.17
N LEU A 157 14.70 13.05 -0.63
CA LEU A 157 15.16 14.35 -0.17
C LEU A 157 14.00 15.25 0.28
N ALA A 158 12.93 15.33 -0.50
CA ALA A 158 11.72 16.08 -0.14
C ALA A 158 11.07 15.52 1.14
N SER A 159 11.00 14.19 1.28
CA SER A 159 10.46 13.52 2.46
C SER A 159 11.28 13.84 3.71
N ALA A 160 12.61 13.75 3.62
CA ALA A 160 13.52 14.10 4.71
C ALA A 160 13.37 15.57 5.13
N LYS A 161 13.24 16.49 4.16
CA LYS A 161 12.99 17.92 4.45
C LYS A 161 11.66 18.14 5.17
N SER A 162 10.58 17.50 4.72
CA SER A 162 9.26 17.61 5.37
C SER A 162 9.22 17.01 6.77
N PHE A 163 9.92 15.91 7.00
CA PHE A 163 10.06 15.37 8.35
C PHE A 163 10.82 16.37 9.25
N LEU A 164 11.99 16.82 8.81
CA LEU A 164 12.86 17.71 9.59
C LEU A 164 12.21 19.06 9.88
N SER A 165 11.43 19.63 8.95
CA SER A 165 10.77 20.95 9.11
C SER A 165 9.79 21.02 10.29
N THR A 166 9.38 19.87 10.82
CA THR A 166 8.46 19.78 11.95
C THR A 166 9.03 19.01 13.14
N PHE A 167 10.04 18.19 12.90
CA PHE A 167 10.76 17.47 13.94
C PHE A 167 11.70 18.37 14.74
N THR A 168 12.40 19.31 14.09
CA THR A 168 13.40 20.20 14.70
C THR A 168 13.25 21.63 14.20
N ASP A 169 13.61 22.60 15.06
CA ASP A 169 13.70 24.02 14.67
C ASP A 169 15.10 24.37 14.13
N ASP A 170 16.07 23.48 14.33
CA ASP A 170 17.45 23.69 13.94
C ASP A 170 17.64 23.32 12.45
N LYS A 171 18.57 24.01 11.78
CA LYS A 171 18.98 23.61 10.43
C LYS A 171 19.82 22.33 10.51
N VAL A 172 19.36 21.28 9.83
CA VAL A 172 20.04 19.98 9.75
C VAL A 172 20.44 19.69 8.32
N ASP A 173 21.72 19.40 8.10
CA ASP A 173 22.20 18.95 6.81
C ASP A 173 21.84 17.48 6.57
N ILE A 174 21.35 17.18 5.36
CA ILE A 174 21.00 15.82 4.95
C ILE A 174 22.18 15.23 4.20
N PHE A 175 22.80 14.20 4.79
CA PHE A 175 23.89 13.48 4.16
C PHE A 175 23.36 12.48 3.13
N ILE A 176 23.85 12.54 1.90
CA ILE A 176 23.52 11.57 0.87
C ILE A 176 24.37 10.32 1.06
N ASP A 177 23.73 9.16 1.23
CA ASP A 177 24.42 7.88 1.37
C ASP A 177 23.63 6.77 0.68
N GLN A 178 23.87 6.63 -0.62
CA GLN A 178 23.13 5.71 -1.49
C GLN A 178 23.40 4.26 -1.17
N GLU A 179 24.66 3.92 -0.95
CA GLU A 179 25.07 2.54 -0.71
C GLU A 179 24.44 2.03 0.58
N ARG A 180 24.39 2.85 1.65
CA ARG A 180 23.74 2.44 2.90
C ARG A 180 22.24 2.32 2.77
N VAL A 181 21.55 3.28 2.15
CA VAL A 181 20.06 3.31 2.16
C VAL A 181 19.44 2.59 0.97
N ARG A 182 20.24 2.23 -0.03
CA ARG A 182 19.84 1.50 -1.23
C ARG A 182 20.83 0.39 -1.58
N PHE A 183 21.39 -0.28 -0.58
CA PHE A 183 22.35 -1.39 -0.74
C PHE A 183 21.92 -2.42 -1.79
N PHE A 184 20.62 -2.72 -1.86
CA PHE A 184 20.02 -3.62 -2.84
C PHE A 184 20.29 -3.23 -4.31
N ALA A 185 20.50 -1.94 -4.60
CA ALA A 185 20.78 -1.44 -5.94
C ALA A 185 22.25 -1.63 -6.35
N PHE A 186 23.14 -1.87 -5.37
CA PHE A 186 24.58 -2.03 -5.57
C PHE A 186 25.04 -3.48 -5.45
N CYS A 187 24.12 -4.41 -5.20
CA CYS A 187 24.42 -5.83 -5.11
C CYS A 187 24.15 -6.55 -6.44
N ASN A 188 25.20 -6.77 -7.24
CA ASN A 188 25.09 -7.38 -8.57
C ASN A 188 24.48 -8.78 -8.52
N ASN A 189 24.92 -9.61 -7.57
CA ASN A 189 24.42 -10.98 -7.40
C ASN A 189 22.90 -10.98 -7.10
N TYR A 190 22.44 -10.07 -6.22
CA TYR A 190 21.02 -9.88 -5.97
C TYR A 190 20.28 -9.44 -7.24
N PHE A 191 20.83 -8.48 -7.97
CA PHE A 191 20.21 -7.97 -9.19
C PHE A 191 20.05 -9.07 -10.25
N GLU A 192 21.11 -9.79 -10.58
CA GLU A 192 21.15 -10.75 -11.67
C GLU A 192 20.35 -12.02 -11.32
N ASN A 193 20.59 -12.59 -10.14
CA ASN A 193 20.11 -13.93 -9.81
C ASN A 193 18.77 -13.94 -9.08
N ILE A 194 18.39 -12.83 -8.45
CA ILE A 194 17.18 -12.77 -7.62
C ILE A 194 16.18 -11.79 -8.24
N ARG A 195 16.57 -10.53 -8.44
CA ARG A 195 15.69 -9.49 -8.98
C ARG A 195 15.28 -9.77 -10.43
N SER A 196 16.23 -9.93 -11.35
CA SER A 196 15.91 -10.11 -12.77
C SER A 196 15.42 -11.50 -13.15
N GLY A 197 15.60 -12.50 -12.28
CA GLY A 197 15.27 -13.89 -12.57
C GLY A 197 13.77 -14.16 -12.77
N ASP A 198 13.45 -15.16 -13.60
CA ASP A 198 12.07 -15.56 -13.89
C ASP A 198 11.36 -16.19 -12.68
N ILE A 199 12.12 -16.80 -11.76
CA ILE A 199 11.61 -17.33 -10.49
C ILE A 199 10.90 -16.22 -9.70
N ALA A 200 11.45 -15.00 -9.72
CA ALA A 200 10.89 -13.83 -9.04
C ALA A 200 9.59 -13.32 -9.67
N LYS A 201 9.13 -13.88 -10.79
CA LYS A 201 7.85 -13.51 -11.41
C LYS A 201 6.93 -14.71 -11.58
N ALA A 202 7.41 -15.92 -11.31
CA ALA A 202 6.67 -17.16 -11.54
C ALA A 202 5.36 -17.18 -10.74
N GLU A 203 5.42 -16.99 -9.43
CA GLU A 203 4.21 -16.99 -8.58
C GLU A 203 3.30 -15.79 -8.87
N TYR A 204 3.87 -14.60 -9.12
CA TYR A 204 3.10 -13.44 -9.53
C TYR A 204 2.31 -13.71 -10.82
N ASN A 205 2.96 -14.27 -11.85
CA ASN A 205 2.31 -14.57 -13.13
C ASN A 205 1.28 -15.69 -12.99
N LYS A 206 1.63 -16.75 -12.26
CA LYS A 206 0.74 -17.87 -11.98
C LYS A 206 -0.54 -17.41 -11.27
N PHE A 207 -0.43 -16.52 -10.28
CA PHE A 207 -1.61 -15.98 -9.59
C PHE A 207 -2.36 -14.97 -10.46
N LYS A 208 -1.65 -14.07 -11.16
CA LYS A 208 -2.24 -13.10 -12.11
C LYS A 208 -3.11 -13.78 -13.17
N ASP A 209 -2.65 -14.94 -13.65
CA ASP A 209 -3.32 -15.73 -14.68
C ASP A 209 -4.12 -16.90 -14.08
N GLY A 210 -4.28 -16.92 -12.76
CA GLY A 210 -5.02 -17.92 -12.01
C GLY A 210 -6.53 -17.68 -11.98
N PRO A 211 -7.31 -18.65 -11.46
CA PRO A 211 -8.77 -18.59 -11.44
C PRO A 211 -9.31 -17.43 -10.60
N GLU A 212 -8.64 -17.04 -9.52
CA GLU A 212 -9.05 -15.95 -8.64
C GLU A 212 -9.06 -14.60 -9.37
N MET A 213 -7.99 -14.31 -10.12
CA MET A 213 -7.89 -13.08 -10.92
C MET A 213 -8.83 -13.07 -12.12
N HIS A 214 -9.06 -14.24 -12.74
CA HIS A 214 -10.04 -14.37 -13.81
C HIS A 214 -11.48 -14.18 -13.30
N ALA A 215 -11.78 -14.62 -12.08
CA ALA A 215 -13.07 -14.38 -11.44
C ALA A 215 -13.29 -12.87 -11.22
N VAL A 216 -12.30 -12.17 -10.66
CA VAL A 216 -12.36 -10.70 -10.50
C VAL A 216 -12.58 -10.01 -11.85
N LEU A 217 -11.80 -10.37 -12.87
CA LEU A 217 -11.96 -9.82 -14.23
C LEU A 217 -13.39 -10.00 -14.75
N LYS A 218 -13.93 -11.22 -14.66
CA LYS A 218 -15.27 -11.54 -15.14
C LYS A 218 -16.33 -10.73 -14.40
N GLU A 219 -16.25 -10.65 -13.08
CA GLU A 219 -17.21 -9.92 -12.25
C GLU A 219 -17.16 -8.42 -12.53
N VAL A 220 -15.97 -7.81 -12.62
CA VAL A 220 -15.80 -6.39 -12.95
C VAL A 220 -16.38 -6.09 -14.34
N ILE A 221 -16.15 -6.96 -15.33
CA ILE A 221 -16.72 -6.78 -16.67
C ILE A 221 -18.26 -6.79 -16.63
N VAL A 222 -18.85 -7.80 -15.97
CA VAL A 222 -20.30 -7.98 -15.93
C VAL A 222 -21.00 -6.87 -15.13
N ASP A 223 -20.44 -6.48 -13.98
CA ASP A 223 -21.02 -5.47 -13.11
C ASP A 223 -21.12 -4.10 -13.80
N HIS A 224 -20.15 -3.79 -14.66
CA HIS A 224 -20.01 -2.49 -15.30
C HIS A 224 -20.28 -2.51 -16.81
N LYS A 225 -20.70 -3.66 -17.37
CA LYS A 225 -21.01 -3.87 -18.81
C LYS A 225 -19.84 -3.47 -19.73
N LEU A 226 -18.65 -3.96 -19.43
CA LEU A 226 -17.39 -3.60 -20.10
C LEU A 226 -16.93 -4.64 -21.14
N GLU A 227 -17.82 -5.51 -21.62
CA GLU A 227 -17.49 -6.63 -22.51
C GLU A 227 -16.81 -6.16 -23.81
N SER A 228 -17.20 -5.00 -24.32
CA SER A 228 -16.66 -4.41 -25.55
C SER A 228 -15.20 -3.97 -25.45
N LEU A 229 -14.65 -3.84 -24.24
CA LEU A 229 -13.29 -3.35 -24.03
C LEU A 229 -12.21 -4.43 -24.16
N GLY A 230 -12.58 -5.71 -24.11
CA GLY A 230 -11.60 -6.82 -24.19
C GLY A 230 -10.54 -6.76 -23.08
N LEU A 231 -10.92 -6.35 -21.86
CA LEU A 231 -10.00 -6.21 -20.73
C LEU A 231 -9.36 -7.55 -20.34
N THR A 232 -8.11 -7.48 -19.87
CA THR A 232 -7.34 -8.63 -19.40
C THR A 232 -7.11 -8.57 -17.88
N THR A 233 -6.63 -9.67 -17.27
CA THR A 233 -6.18 -9.68 -15.86
C THR A 233 -5.08 -8.64 -15.58
N SER A 234 -4.28 -8.32 -16.60
CA SER A 234 -3.24 -7.28 -16.52
C SER A 234 -3.84 -5.87 -16.53
N ASP A 235 -4.98 -5.65 -17.18
CA ASP A 235 -5.71 -4.39 -17.12
C ASP A 235 -6.37 -4.20 -15.76
N ILE A 236 -6.99 -5.26 -15.23
CA ILE A 236 -7.56 -5.28 -13.87
C ILE A 236 -6.50 -4.94 -12.81
N ALA A 237 -5.31 -5.55 -12.88
CA ALA A 237 -4.20 -5.22 -11.99
C ALA A 237 -3.74 -3.76 -12.15
N ASN A 238 -3.77 -3.20 -13.36
CA ASN A 238 -3.43 -1.79 -13.56
C ASN A 238 -4.52 -0.85 -13.02
N LEU A 239 -5.80 -1.15 -13.24
CA LEU A 239 -6.94 -0.38 -12.74
C LEU A 239 -6.94 -0.34 -11.21
N TYR A 240 -6.69 -1.48 -10.56
CA TYR A 240 -6.47 -1.55 -9.12
C TYR A 240 -5.32 -0.64 -8.68
N LYS A 241 -4.18 -0.70 -9.39
CA LYS A 241 -3.04 0.17 -9.10
C LYS A 241 -3.38 1.66 -9.28
N VAL A 242 -4.24 2.05 -10.23
CA VAL A 242 -4.75 3.42 -10.33
C VAL A 242 -5.57 3.76 -9.09
N ALA A 243 -6.50 2.89 -8.70
CA ALA A 243 -7.32 3.07 -7.51
C ALA A 243 -6.48 3.25 -6.25
N SER A 244 -5.42 2.45 -6.07
CA SER A 244 -4.50 2.59 -4.92
C SER A 244 -3.82 3.96 -4.89
N TYR A 245 -3.40 4.48 -6.05
CA TYR A 245 -2.79 5.82 -6.12
C TYR A 245 -3.80 6.92 -5.80
N GLU A 246 -5.03 6.85 -6.30
CA GLU A 246 -6.06 7.85 -6.00
C GLU A 246 -6.51 7.79 -4.53
N VAL A 247 -6.60 6.60 -3.93
CA VAL A 247 -6.84 6.45 -2.49
C VAL A 247 -5.71 7.06 -1.66
N SER A 248 -4.45 6.92 -2.08
CA SER A 248 -3.30 7.45 -1.33
C SER A 248 -3.29 8.99 -1.22
N VAL A 249 -4.01 9.68 -2.12
CA VAL A 249 -4.12 11.15 -2.14
C VAL A 249 -5.51 11.65 -1.74
N MET A 250 -6.40 10.75 -1.33
CA MET A 250 -7.76 11.09 -0.89
C MET A 250 -7.70 11.83 0.45
N ASP A 251 -8.56 12.83 0.65
CA ASP A 251 -8.71 13.51 1.95
C ASP A 251 -9.40 12.58 2.98
N GLU A 252 -9.16 12.80 4.28
CA GLU A 252 -9.66 11.89 5.34
C GLU A 252 -11.19 11.73 5.36
N ASN A 253 -11.93 12.77 4.98
CA ASN A 253 -13.39 12.78 4.96
C ASN A 253 -13.97 12.73 3.53
N ALA A 254 -13.15 12.48 2.51
CA ALA A 254 -13.63 12.40 1.14
C ALA A 254 -14.34 11.07 0.87
N THR A 255 -15.25 11.08 -0.09
CA THR A 255 -15.82 9.86 -0.65
C THR A 255 -14.75 9.07 -1.41
N LEU A 256 -14.89 7.75 -1.44
CA LEU A 256 -13.99 6.89 -2.20
C LEU A 256 -13.89 7.31 -3.67
N PRO A 257 -12.68 7.30 -4.27
CA PRO A 257 -12.52 7.51 -5.70
C PRO A 257 -13.31 6.48 -6.49
N ASP A 258 -13.95 6.90 -7.58
CA ASP A 258 -14.74 5.99 -8.41
C ASP A 258 -13.89 4.88 -9.06
N TRP A 259 -12.57 5.08 -9.18
CA TRP A 259 -11.62 4.01 -9.52
C TRP A 259 -11.71 2.80 -8.60
N VAL A 260 -11.97 3.00 -7.31
CA VAL A 260 -12.13 1.90 -6.32
C VAL A 260 -13.45 1.18 -6.54
N ARG A 261 -14.51 1.92 -6.90
CA ARG A 261 -15.86 1.40 -7.09
C ARG A 261 -16.02 0.51 -8.32
N LEU A 262 -15.01 0.46 -9.18
CA LEU A 262 -14.90 -0.56 -10.22
C LEU A 262 -14.86 -1.98 -9.63
N PHE A 263 -14.38 -2.09 -8.39
CA PHE A 263 -14.20 -3.35 -7.69
C PHE A 263 -15.26 -3.51 -6.60
N ARG A 264 -15.63 -4.75 -6.29
CA ARG A 264 -16.34 -5.08 -5.04
C ARG A 264 -15.34 -5.10 -3.88
N PRO A 265 -15.77 -4.89 -2.62
CA PRO A 265 -14.86 -4.90 -1.48
C PRO A 265 -13.98 -6.15 -1.38
N ASN A 266 -14.54 -7.33 -1.62
CA ASN A 266 -13.82 -8.60 -1.58
C ASN A 266 -12.78 -8.76 -2.71
N HIS A 267 -12.94 -8.06 -3.84
CA HIS A 267 -11.94 -8.06 -4.90
C HIS A 267 -10.63 -7.43 -4.44
N LEU A 268 -10.68 -6.43 -3.54
CA LEU A 268 -9.47 -5.73 -3.07
C LEU A 268 -8.49 -6.69 -2.43
N TYR A 269 -8.94 -7.68 -1.65
CA TYR A 269 -8.05 -8.65 -1.02
C TYR A 269 -7.33 -9.55 -2.04
N VAL A 270 -8.00 -9.93 -3.13
CA VAL A 270 -7.39 -10.71 -4.22
C VAL A 270 -6.34 -9.86 -4.96
N LEU A 271 -6.67 -8.61 -5.24
CA LEU A 271 -5.82 -7.67 -5.97
C LEU A 271 -4.62 -7.22 -5.12
N GLU A 272 -4.83 -7.02 -3.83
CA GLU A 272 -3.80 -6.78 -2.83
C GLU A 272 -2.85 -7.96 -2.76
N TYR A 273 -3.36 -9.19 -2.63
CA TYR A 273 -2.50 -10.37 -2.59
C TYR A 273 -1.64 -10.51 -3.86
N LEU A 274 -2.18 -10.24 -5.05
CA LEU A 274 -1.37 -10.18 -6.29
C LEU A 274 -0.26 -9.12 -6.18
N HIS A 275 -0.59 -7.97 -5.61
CA HIS A 275 0.36 -6.89 -5.38
C HIS A 275 1.41 -7.24 -4.31
N ASP A 276 1.05 -8.01 -3.29
CA ASP A 276 1.94 -8.52 -2.27
C ASP A 276 2.85 -9.61 -2.81
N LEU A 277 2.37 -10.47 -3.71
CA LEU A 277 3.23 -11.39 -4.44
C LEU A 277 4.26 -10.63 -5.27
N LYS A 278 3.91 -9.47 -5.82
CA LYS A 278 4.88 -8.60 -6.50
C LYS A 278 5.87 -7.96 -5.53
N VAL A 279 5.39 -7.54 -4.35
CA VAL A 279 6.20 -6.89 -3.31
C VAL A 279 7.16 -7.86 -2.61
N ASN A 280 6.70 -9.10 -2.41
CA ASN A 280 7.43 -10.23 -1.85
C ASN A 280 8.18 -11.03 -2.93
N SER A 281 7.99 -10.69 -4.19
CA SER A 281 8.93 -11.09 -5.21
C SER A 281 10.25 -10.34 -4.96
N PRO A 282 11.40 -10.95 -5.27
CA PRO A 282 12.72 -10.30 -5.28
C PRO A 282 12.85 -8.98 -6.06
N ASN A 283 11.77 -8.50 -6.67
CA ASN A 283 11.71 -7.35 -7.55
C ASN A 283 11.31 -6.04 -6.86
N ASP A 284 10.77 -6.10 -5.63
CA ASP A 284 10.24 -4.95 -4.91
C ASP A 284 10.83 -4.78 -3.50
N SER A 285 10.71 -3.55 -3.00
CA SER A 285 11.56 -2.99 -1.95
C SER A 285 11.36 -3.52 -0.53
N TRP A 286 10.52 -4.54 -0.33
CA TRP A 286 10.19 -5.04 1.01
C TRP A 286 10.90 -6.34 1.34
N PHE A 287 11.08 -7.25 0.37
CA PHE A 287 11.99 -8.40 0.53
C PHE A 287 13.42 -7.93 0.85
N GLU A 288 13.76 -6.70 0.44
CA GLU A 288 15.02 -6.00 0.72
C GLU A 288 15.25 -5.73 2.23
N SER A 289 14.21 -5.79 3.09
CA SER A 289 14.33 -5.54 4.55
C SER A 289 14.36 -6.80 5.44
N LEU A 290 13.83 -7.93 4.96
CA LEU A 290 13.73 -9.19 5.73
C LEU A 290 14.69 -10.28 5.24
N ALA A 291 15.18 -10.21 4.01
CA ALA A 291 16.18 -11.14 3.49
C ALA A 291 17.60 -10.70 3.89
N CYS A 292 17.88 -10.68 5.20
CA CYS A 292 19.26 -10.73 5.66
C CYS A 292 19.45 -11.68 6.86
N PRO A 293 19.26 -13.01 6.69
CA PRO A 293 19.97 -13.99 7.48
C PRO A 293 21.20 -14.45 6.71
N SER A 294 22.37 -13.90 7.08
CA SER A 294 23.74 -14.49 7.07
C SER A 294 24.29 -15.33 5.90
N HIS A 295 23.52 -15.74 4.90
CA HIS A 295 23.92 -16.65 3.82
C HIS A 295 23.96 -16.02 2.42
N PHE A 296 23.49 -14.79 2.25
CA PHE A 296 23.55 -14.04 0.98
C PHE A 296 24.67 -12.98 0.94
N PHE A 297 25.64 -13.04 1.86
CA PHE A 297 26.69 -12.03 2.09
C PHE A 297 27.83 -11.98 1.07
N SER A 298 27.58 -12.33 -0.19
CA SER A 298 28.49 -11.91 -1.27
C SER A 298 27.70 -11.10 -2.29
N CYS A 299 27.62 -9.80 -2.00
CA CYS A 299 27.88 -8.81 -3.04
C CYS A 299 29.43 -8.76 -3.21
#